data_AF-A0A7C1HKQ9-F1
#
_entry.id   AF-A0A7C1HKQ9-F1
#
_cell.length_a   1.000
_cell.length_b   1.000
_cell.length_c   1.000
_cell.angle_alpha   90.00
_cell.angle_beta   90.00
_cell.angle_gamma   90.00
#
_symmetry.space_group_name_H-M   'P 1'
#
loop_
_entity.id
_entity.type
_entity.pdbx_description
1 polymer ?
#
loop_
_entity_poly.entity_id
_entity_poly.type
_entity_poly.pdbx_seq_one_letter_code
_entity_poly.pdbx_strand_id
1 'polypeptide(L)'
;MKEKDKIKVKSLITERVSYIKINDDGVLAVIEGTVRKTVEYGSDVKEEDTRRFAADNNGKEEYIKYLFVYGNRIYELSDEDLDKTNYRPTSSAMHSIAGERMPYLFFPLTLGVRWADKKMEERDMEAGRLFHLGIGPAPNPGMYYKIVEGRAEIIVPAGKFEDVWVIFYRTAGGPSIKWFKEGVGILKEYNIHSGTYWEHEKVLIDYKLNAK
;
A
#
# COMPACT_ATOMS: atom_id res chain seq x y z
N MET A 1 -3.77 7.96 -32.66
CA MET A 1 -2.57 8.39 -31.93
C MET A 1 -1.95 7.13 -31.36
N LYS A 2 -0.77 6.69 -31.82
CA LYS A 2 -0.13 5.46 -31.30
C LYS A 2 0.20 5.72 -29.82
N GLU A 3 -0.18 4.80 -28.94
CA GLU A 3 0.29 4.77 -27.56
C GLU A 3 1.82 4.82 -27.62
N LYS A 4 2.43 5.90 -27.11
CA LYS A 4 3.88 5.92 -26.92
C LYS A 4 4.18 4.86 -25.86
N ASP A 5 4.94 3.84 -26.21
CA ASP A 5 5.30 2.79 -25.26
C ASP A 5 6.07 3.42 -24.09
N LYS A 6 5.44 3.42 -22.92
CA LYS A 6 5.95 4.02 -21.67
C LYS A 6 6.97 3.09 -21.00
N ILE A 7 7.85 3.63 -20.15
CA ILE A 7 8.63 2.81 -19.21
C ILE A 7 7.66 2.23 -18.17
N LYS A 8 7.77 0.93 -17.91
CA LYS A 8 6.99 0.21 -16.90
C LYS A 8 7.92 -0.31 -15.82
N VAL A 9 7.58 -0.10 -14.56
CA VAL A 9 8.32 -0.72 -13.45
C VAL A 9 7.50 -1.90 -12.97
N LYS A 10 8.01 -3.09 -13.23
CA LYS A 10 7.43 -4.32 -12.71
C LYS A 10 8.13 -4.69 -11.42
N SER A 11 7.35 -4.85 -10.37
CA SER A 11 7.81 -5.28 -9.07
C SER A 11 7.27 -6.67 -8.78
N LEU A 12 8.16 -7.62 -8.56
CA LEU A 12 7.82 -8.95 -8.12
C LEU A 12 7.90 -8.97 -6.60
N ILE A 13 6.81 -9.35 -5.94
CA ILE A 13 6.77 -9.48 -4.49
C ILE A 13 6.74 -10.95 -4.11
N THR A 14 7.64 -11.33 -3.21
CA THR A 14 7.55 -12.57 -2.44
C THR A 14 7.28 -12.20 -0.99
N GLU A 15 6.19 -12.70 -0.41
CA GLU A 15 5.84 -12.45 1.01
C GLU A 15 5.83 -13.78 1.79
N ARG A 16 6.21 -13.74 3.05
CA ARG A 16 6.07 -14.83 4.00
C ARG A 16 5.36 -14.30 5.23
N VAL A 17 4.33 -15.01 5.68
CA VAL A 17 3.73 -14.72 6.99
C VAL A 17 4.54 -15.47 8.04
N SER A 18 5.39 -14.72 8.73
CA SER A 18 6.31 -15.30 9.71
C SER A 18 5.61 -15.61 11.03
N TYR A 19 4.58 -14.85 11.39
CA TYR A 19 3.90 -14.99 12.68
C TYR A 19 2.44 -14.49 12.64
N ILE A 20 1.53 -15.22 13.30
CA ILE A 20 0.14 -14.79 13.57
C ILE A 20 -0.16 -15.00 15.05
N LYS A 21 -0.50 -13.91 15.76
CA LYS A 21 -0.97 -13.95 17.15
C LYS A 21 -2.40 -13.46 17.24
N ILE A 22 -3.23 -14.27 17.86
CA ILE A 22 -4.58 -13.90 18.26
C ILE A 22 -4.49 -13.52 19.73
N ASN A 23 -4.80 -12.27 20.03
CA ASN A 23 -4.90 -11.72 21.37
C ASN A 23 -6.36 -11.38 21.67
N ASP A 24 -6.69 -11.21 22.95
CA ASP A 24 -8.02 -10.71 23.34
C ASP A 24 -8.32 -9.33 22.72
N ASP A 25 -7.27 -8.54 22.48
CA ASP A 25 -7.36 -7.20 21.91
C ASP A 25 -7.43 -7.18 20.36
N GLY A 26 -7.17 -8.30 19.68
CA GLY A 26 -7.13 -8.34 18.22
C GLY A 26 -6.14 -9.35 17.61
N VAL A 27 -6.03 -9.34 16.29
CA VAL A 27 -5.15 -10.26 15.54
C VAL A 27 -3.95 -9.49 14.99
N LEU A 28 -2.73 -9.93 15.30
CA LEU A 28 -1.49 -9.42 14.73
C LEU A 28 -0.93 -10.43 13.73
N ALA A 29 -0.66 -9.96 12.51
CA ALA A 29 0.09 -10.69 11.50
C ALA A 29 1.42 -9.98 11.19
N VAL A 30 2.50 -10.74 11.17
CA VAL A 30 3.84 -10.27 10.76
C VAL A 30 4.13 -10.83 9.38
N ILE A 31 4.36 -9.93 8.43
CA ILE A 31 4.62 -10.26 7.03
C ILE A 31 6.02 -9.76 6.70
N GLU A 32 6.90 -10.71 6.40
CA GLU A 32 8.23 -10.45 5.87
C GLU A 32 8.16 -10.53 4.36
N GLY A 33 8.73 -9.57 3.64
CA GLY A 33 8.65 -9.54 2.20
C GLY A 33 9.93 -9.11 1.53
N THR A 34 10.07 -9.54 0.29
CA THR A 34 11.08 -9.06 -0.64
C THR A 34 10.38 -8.48 -1.85
N VAL A 35 10.79 -7.28 -2.27
CA VAL A 35 10.43 -6.70 -3.57
C VAL A 35 11.64 -6.77 -4.49
N ARG A 36 11.49 -7.43 -5.63
CA ARG A 36 12.44 -7.33 -6.74
C ARG A 36 11.85 -6.43 -7.81
N LYS A 37 12.51 -5.30 -8.05
CA LYS A 37 12.08 -4.33 -9.06
C LYS A 37 12.85 -4.57 -10.36
N THR A 38 12.12 -4.57 -11.46
CA THR A 38 12.64 -4.68 -12.82
C THR A 38 11.99 -3.63 -13.69
N VAL A 39 12.81 -2.91 -14.46
CA VAL A 39 12.31 -1.90 -15.40
C VAL A 39 12.17 -2.52 -16.79
N GLU A 40 11.01 -2.35 -17.39
CA GLU A 40 10.71 -2.68 -18.79
C GLU A 40 10.59 -1.38 -19.61
N TYR A 41 11.23 -1.35 -20.78
CA TYR A 41 11.30 -0.16 -21.64
C TYR A 41 10.47 -0.34 -22.91
N GLY A 42 9.73 0.71 -23.29
CA GLY A 42 9.12 0.82 -24.60
C GLY A 42 10.16 1.00 -25.72
N SER A 43 9.79 0.67 -26.96
CA SER A 43 10.70 0.75 -28.11
C SER A 43 11.21 2.17 -28.40
N ASP A 44 10.52 3.19 -27.90
CA ASP A 44 10.76 4.60 -28.23
C ASP A 44 11.61 5.33 -27.17
N VAL A 45 12.14 4.63 -26.15
CA VAL A 45 12.91 5.23 -25.05
C VAL A 45 14.41 5.26 -25.37
N LYS A 46 15.05 6.42 -25.20
CA LYS A 46 16.50 6.60 -25.45
C LYS A 46 17.34 5.80 -24.47
N GLU A 47 18.36 5.11 -24.99
CA GLU A 47 19.24 4.20 -24.24
C GLU A 47 20.00 4.86 -23.06
N GLU A 48 20.25 6.16 -23.12
CA GLU A 48 20.96 6.88 -22.06
C GLU A 48 20.06 7.16 -20.85
N ASP A 49 18.78 7.48 -21.10
CA ASP A 49 17.76 7.66 -20.06
C ASP A 49 17.39 6.32 -19.39
N THR A 50 17.48 5.20 -20.12
CA THR A 50 17.19 3.86 -19.58
C THR A 50 18.27 3.36 -18.62
N ARG A 51 19.56 3.59 -18.88
CA ARG A 51 20.64 3.06 -18.02
C ARG A 51 20.65 3.69 -16.64
N ARG A 52 20.50 5.01 -16.54
CA ARG A 52 20.45 5.71 -15.24
C ARG A 52 19.22 5.30 -14.44
N PHE A 53 18.07 5.23 -15.11
CA PHE A 53 16.82 4.84 -14.46
C PHE A 53 16.82 3.39 -13.99
N ALA A 54 17.39 2.47 -14.78
CA ALA A 54 17.62 1.08 -14.37
C ALA A 54 18.50 1.00 -13.11
N ALA A 55 19.57 1.80 -13.03
CA ALA A 55 20.45 1.80 -11.86
C ALA A 55 19.73 2.25 -10.59
N ASP A 56 18.85 3.25 -10.70
CA ASP A 56 18.11 3.80 -9.56
C ASP A 56 16.92 2.92 -9.12
N ASN A 57 16.38 2.09 -10.02
CA ASN A 57 15.12 1.36 -9.77
C ASN A 57 15.26 -0.16 -9.78
N ASN A 58 16.33 -0.73 -10.33
CA ASN A 58 16.59 -2.16 -10.19
C ASN A 58 17.18 -2.42 -8.82
N GLY A 59 16.55 -3.31 -8.08
CA GLY A 59 16.99 -3.61 -6.73
C GLY A 59 16.20 -4.73 -6.10
N LYS A 60 16.77 -5.22 -5.00
CA LYS A 60 16.09 -6.09 -4.04
C LYS A 60 15.92 -5.29 -2.77
N GLU A 61 14.68 -5.10 -2.35
CA GLU A 61 14.33 -4.47 -1.08
C GLU A 61 13.69 -5.52 -0.18
N GLU A 62 14.17 -5.62 1.06
CA GLU A 62 13.58 -6.45 2.10
C GLU A 62 12.79 -5.56 3.07
N TYR A 63 11.66 -6.05 3.56
CA TYR A 63 10.80 -5.30 4.47
C TYR A 63 10.04 -6.22 5.43
N ILE A 64 9.58 -5.64 6.53
CA ILE A 64 8.67 -6.27 7.49
C ILE A 64 7.45 -5.36 7.65
N LYS A 65 6.24 -5.94 7.58
CA LYS A 65 4.98 -5.28 7.87
C LYS A 65 4.32 -5.93 9.08
N TYR A 66 3.74 -5.10 9.93
CA TYR A 66 2.96 -5.54 11.08
C TYR A 66 1.51 -5.10 10.87
N LEU A 67 0.61 -6.05 10.63
CA LEU A 67 -0.79 -5.76 10.41
C LEU A 67 -1.58 -6.15 11.65
N PHE A 68 -2.24 -5.18 12.27
CA PHE A 68 -3.05 -5.38 13.45
C PHE A 68 -4.52 -5.12 13.17
N VAL A 69 -5.35 -6.14 13.39
CA VAL A 69 -6.80 -6.08 13.26
C VAL A 69 -7.40 -5.68 14.60
N TYR A 70 -8.12 -4.56 14.63
CA TYR A 70 -8.83 -4.05 15.79
C TYR A 70 -10.22 -3.56 15.41
N GLY A 71 -11.26 -4.16 15.98
CA GLY A 71 -12.64 -3.89 15.59
C GLY A 71 -12.88 -4.18 14.10
N ASN A 72 -13.43 -3.21 13.36
CA ASN A 72 -13.60 -3.33 11.91
C ASN A 72 -12.42 -2.75 11.09
N ARG A 73 -11.23 -2.57 11.67
CA ARG A 73 -10.12 -1.89 11.00
C ARG A 73 -8.84 -2.69 11.04
N ILE A 74 -8.03 -2.54 9.99
CA ILE A 74 -6.66 -3.02 9.94
C ILE A 74 -5.72 -1.82 10.00
N TYR A 75 -4.76 -1.87 10.92
CA TYR A 75 -3.70 -0.90 11.09
C TYR A 75 -2.37 -1.50 10.63
N GLU A 76 -1.53 -0.69 10.01
CA GLU A 76 -0.14 -1.04 9.74
C GLU A 76 0.71 -0.38 10.82
N LEU A 77 1.41 -1.20 11.62
CA LEU A 77 2.22 -0.73 12.74
C LEU A 77 3.67 -0.56 12.28
N SER A 78 4.33 0.46 12.81
CA SER A 78 5.78 0.57 12.71
C SER A 78 6.49 -0.34 13.71
N ASP A 79 7.80 -0.49 13.55
CA ASP A 79 8.66 -1.23 14.48
C ASP A 79 8.60 -0.66 15.91
N GLU A 80 8.35 0.64 16.06
CA GLU A 80 8.24 1.35 17.35
C GLU A 80 6.87 1.16 18.02
N ASP A 81 5.84 0.88 17.22
CA ASP A 81 4.47 0.66 17.68
C ASP A 81 4.28 -0.76 18.24
N LEU A 82 5.27 -1.65 18.11
CA LEU A 82 5.18 -3.05 18.48
C LEU A 82 6.07 -3.40 19.69
N ASP A 83 5.47 -3.96 20.73
CA ASP A 83 6.20 -4.72 21.76
C ASP A 83 6.62 -6.07 21.17
N LYS A 84 7.90 -6.20 20.80
CA LYS A 84 8.48 -7.41 20.20
C LYS A 84 8.61 -8.58 21.18
N THR A 85 8.54 -8.34 22.50
CA THR A 85 8.55 -9.42 23.50
C THR A 85 7.22 -10.17 23.48
N ASN A 86 6.13 -9.42 23.43
CA ASN A 86 4.78 -9.98 23.50
C ASN A 86 4.07 -10.03 22.15
N TYR A 87 4.67 -9.51 21.08
CA TYR A 87 4.06 -9.33 19.77
C TYR A 87 2.65 -8.74 19.87
N ARG A 88 2.58 -7.56 20.51
CA ARG A 88 1.38 -6.76 20.69
C ARG A 88 1.69 -5.30 20.42
N PRO A 89 0.71 -4.47 19.99
CA PRO A 89 0.94 -3.04 19.92
C PRO A 89 1.30 -2.51 21.31
N THR A 90 2.21 -1.54 21.38
CA THR A 90 2.56 -0.89 22.65
C THR A 90 1.35 -0.20 23.27
N SER A 91 1.37 0.11 24.56
CA SER A 91 0.26 0.83 25.21
C SER A 91 -0.04 2.17 24.54
N SER A 92 0.98 2.86 24.03
CA SER A 92 0.84 4.11 23.27
C SER A 92 0.14 3.89 21.93
N ALA A 93 0.56 2.88 21.18
CA ALA A 93 -0.07 2.49 19.92
C ALA A 93 -1.54 2.06 20.15
N MET A 94 -1.80 1.23 21.16
CA MET A 94 -3.15 0.81 21.54
C MET A 94 -4.05 1.98 21.92
N HIS A 95 -3.55 2.94 22.70
CA HIS A 95 -4.32 4.15 23.03
C HIS A 95 -4.66 4.97 21.78
N SER A 96 -3.72 5.09 20.85
CA SER A 96 -3.92 5.79 19.57
C SER A 96 -4.91 5.07 18.66
N ILE A 97 -4.87 3.74 18.62
CA ILE A 97 -5.80 2.90 17.87
C ILE A 97 -7.22 3.03 18.44
N ALA A 98 -7.38 2.84 19.76
CA ALA A 98 -8.68 2.92 20.44
C ALA A 98 -9.31 4.32 20.35
N GLY A 99 -8.48 5.37 20.34
CA GLY A 99 -8.93 6.74 20.16
C GLY A 99 -9.14 7.17 18.70
N GLU A 100 -8.96 6.27 17.72
CA GLU A 100 -8.99 6.57 16.27
C GLU A 100 -8.04 7.71 15.85
N ARG A 101 -6.89 7.82 16.53
CA ARG A 101 -5.85 8.83 16.28
C ARG A 101 -4.65 8.29 15.53
N MET A 102 -4.55 6.97 15.40
CA MET A 102 -3.42 6.32 14.73
C MET A 102 -3.35 6.73 13.25
N PRO A 103 -2.23 7.34 12.78
CA PRO A 103 -2.15 7.87 11.42
C PRO A 103 -2.02 6.78 10.35
N TYR A 104 -1.53 5.59 10.72
CA TYR A 104 -1.23 4.49 9.78
C TYR A 104 -2.41 3.50 9.66
N LEU A 105 -3.63 4.02 9.51
CA LEU A 105 -4.79 3.20 9.18
C LEU A 105 -4.61 2.60 7.77
N PHE A 106 -4.58 1.27 7.69
CA PHE A 106 -4.44 0.58 6.42
C PHE A 106 -5.78 0.58 5.66
N PHE A 107 -6.81 -0.11 6.17
CA PHE A 107 -8.20 -0.04 5.66
C PHE A 107 -9.26 -0.56 6.66
N PRO A 108 -10.54 -0.14 6.52
CA PRO A 108 -11.66 -0.73 7.23
C PRO A 108 -12.17 -2.02 6.55
N LEU A 109 -12.55 -3.01 7.32
CA LEU A 109 -13.26 -4.23 6.93
C LEU A 109 -14.74 -3.95 6.64
N THR A 110 -15.04 -2.87 5.91
CA THR A 110 -16.40 -2.43 5.59
C THR A 110 -16.44 -1.85 4.19
N LEU A 111 -17.37 -2.37 3.37
CA LEU A 111 -17.56 -1.94 1.99
C LEU A 111 -18.08 -0.50 1.91
N GLY A 112 -17.65 0.23 0.89
CA GLY A 112 -18.10 1.58 0.59
C GLY A 112 -17.59 2.67 1.54
N VAL A 113 -16.90 2.31 2.62
CA VAL A 113 -16.32 3.27 3.55
C VAL A 113 -15.12 3.95 2.89
N ARG A 114 -15.14 5.29 2.88
CA ARG A 114 -14.02 6.12 2.44
C ARG A 114 -13.18 6.52 3.64
N TRP A 115 -11.86 6.53 3.47
CA TRP A 115 -10.94 7.07 4.47
C TRP A 115 -9.72 7.68 3.78
N ALA A 116 -9.11 8.67 4.41
CA ALA A 116 -7.90 9.32 3.92
C ALA A 116 -6.72 9.03 4.85
N ASP A 117 -5.50 9.27 4.35
CA ASP A 117 -4.35 9.42 5.24
C ASP A 117 -4.48 10.76 5.95
N LYS A 118 -4.72 10.70 7.27
CA LYS A 118 -4.99 11.88 8.09
C LYS A 118 -3.85 12.91 8.04
N LYS A 119 -2.59 12.48 7.97
CA LYS A 119 -1.44 13.41 7.84
C LYS A 119 -1.43 14.10 6.49
N MET A 120 -1.79 13.38 5.42
CA MET A 120 -1.87 13.95 4.08
C MET A 120 -3.03 14.94 3.97
N GLU A 121 -4.18 14.60 4.54
CA GLU A 121 -5.34 15.48 4.65
C GLU A 121 -5.00 16.77 5.42
N GLU A 122 -4.36 16.66 6.59
CA GLU A 122 -3.92 17.82 7.38
C GLU A 122 -2.92 18.70 6.62
N ARG A 123 -1.95 18.09 5.93
CA ARG A 123 -0.97 18.81 5.11
C ARG A 123 -1.65 19.57 3.96
N ASP A 124 -2.59 18.94 3.28
CA ASP A 124 -3.27 19.54 2.15
C ASP A 124 -4.24 20.65 2.60
N MET A 125 -4.89 20.49 3.77
CA MET A 125 -5.65 21.57 4.42
C MET A 125 -4.76 22.77 4.77
N GLU A 126 -3.57 22.53 5.32
CA GLU A 126 -2.62 23.61 5.64
C GLU A 126 -2.10 24.29 4.37
N ALA A 127 -1.77 23.53 3.32
CA ALA A 127 -1.41 24.10 2.02
C ALA A 127 -2.54 24.96 1.44
N GLY A 128 -3.80 24.52 1.60
CA GLY A 128 -4.96 25.32 1.24
C GLY A 128 -5.07 26.60 2.06
N ARG A 129 -4.86 26.55 3.38
CA ARG A 129 -4.86 27.73 4.25
C ARG A 129 -3.80 28.75 3.82
N LEU A 130 -2.57 28.29 3.53
CA LEU A 130 -1.47 29.13 3.09
C LEU A 130 -1.76 29.79 1.73
N PHE A 131 -2.31 29.03 0.78
CA PHE A 131 -2.70 29.57 -0.53
C PHE A 131 -3.73 30.71 -0.42
N HIS A 132 -4.74 30.57 0.45
CA HIS A 132 -5.72 31.65 0.69
C HIS A 132 -5.10 32.91 1.32
N LEU A 133 -3.94 32.79 1.94
CA LEU A 133 -3.13 33.93 2.45
C LEU A 133 -2.15 34.47 1.41
N GLY A 134 -2.17 33.96 0.18
CA GLY A 134 -1.24 34.34 -0.90
C GLY A 134 0.16 33.73 -0.73
N ILE A 135 0.31 32.70 0.11
CA ILE A 135 1.58 32.07 0.42
C ILE A 135 1.61 30.66 -0.19
N GLY A 136 2.56 30.42 -1.10
CA GLY A 136 2.77 29.10 -1.70
C GLY A 136 1.85 28.78 -2.88
N PRO A 137 2.03 27.60 -3.50
CA PRO A 137 1.28 27.18 -4.67
C PRO A 137 -0.17 26.81 -4.31
N ALA A 138 -1.06 26.83 -5.32
CA ALA A 138 -2.42 26.34 -5.17
C ALA A 138 -2.43 24.90 -4.62
N PRO A 139 -3.28 24.57 -3.63
CA PRO A 139 -3.41 23.21 -3.14
C PRO A 139 -3.86 22.31 -4.28
N ASN A 140 -3.35 21.07 -4.31
CA ASN A 140 -3.82 20.08 -5.28
C ASN A 140 -5.26 19.66 -4.89
N PRO A 141 -6.29 19.87 -5.73
CA PRO A 141 -7.68 19.63 -5.34
C PRO A 141 -7.97 18.14 -5.11
N GLY A 142 -7.83 17.70 -3.86
CA GLY A 142 -8.98 17.20 -3.09
C GLY A 142 -9.62 15.87 -3.47
N MET A 143 -8.87 14.88 -3.97
CA MET A 143 -9.35 13.50 -4.02
C MET A 143 -8.24 12.53 -3.63
N TYR A 144 -7.89 12.47 -2.34
CA TYR A 144 -6.94 11.51 -1.76
C TYR A 144 -7.63 10.62 -0.74
N TYR A 145 -8.61 9.86 -1.21
CA TYR A 145 -9.29 8.88 -0.36
C TYR A 145 -9.09 7.48 -0.89
N LYS A 146 -9.01 6.57 0.05
CA LYS A 146 -9.12 5.14 -0.16
C LYS A 146 -10.58 4.74 0.01
N ILE A 147 -11.03 3.74 -0.71
CA ILE A 147 -12.35 3.12 -0.58
C ILE A 147 -12.23 1.61 -0.77
N VAL A 148 -12.96 0.85 0.04
CA VAL A 148 -13.15 -0.58 -0.20
C VAL A 148 -14.33 -0.73 -1.16
N GLU A 149 -14.06 -1.00 -2.43
CA GLU A 149 -15.11 -1.13 -3.45
C GLU A 149 -15.82 -2.48 -3.34
N GLY A 150 -15.13 -3.54 -2.91
CA GLY A 150 -15.70 -4.87 -2.95
C GLY A 150 -14.82 -5.99 -2.41
N ARG A 151 -15.38 -7.19 -2.54
CA ARG A 151 -14.66 -8.45 -2.44
C ARG A 151 -14.60 -9.07 -3.84
N ALA A 152 -13.45 -9.63 -4.20
CA ALA A 152 -13.28 -10.27 -5.49
C ALA A 152 -12.48 -11.57 -5.37
N GLU A 153 -12.56 -12.38 -6.41
CA GLU A 153 -11.59 -13.42 -6.68
C GLU A 153 -10.46 -12.85 -7.53
N ILE A 154 -9.22 -13.30 -7.28
CA ILE A 154 -8.07 -12.94 -8.11
C ILE A 154 -7.15 -14.15 -8.30
N ILE A 155 -6.58 -14.26 -9.50
CA ILE A 155 -5.53 -15.22 -9.82
C ILE A 155 -4.22 -14.44 -9.99
N VAL A 156 -3.21 -14.83 -9.23
CA VAL A 156 -1.84 -14.33 -9.31
C VAL A 156 -0.89 -15.52 -9.47
N PRO A 157 0.40 -15.33 -9.82
CA PRO A 157 1.31 -16.47 -9.97
C PRO A 157 1.41 -17.36 -8.72
N ALA A 158 1.23 -16.79 -7.52
CA ALA A 158 1.17 -17.55 -6.26
C ALA A 158 -0.07 -18.45 -6.10
N GLY A 159 -1.10 -18.30 -6.94
CA GLY A 159 -2.31 -19.12 -6.91
C GLY A 159 -3.61 -18.33 -7.08
N LYS A 160 -4.73 -19.04 -6.87
CA LYS A 160 -6.09 -18.49 -6.87
C LYS A 160 -6.47 -18.10 -5.44
N PHE A 161 -6.99 -16.88 -5.27
CA PHE A 161 -7.46 -16.37 -3.99
C PHE A 161 -8.89 -15.89 -4.11
N GLU A 162 -9.76 -16.46 -3.27
CA GLU A 162 -11.16 -16.06 -3.15
C GLU A 162 -11.34 -15.10 -1.98
N ASP A 163 -12.42 -14.30 -2.01
CA ASP A 163 -12.78 -13.37 -0.94
C ASP A 163 -11.61 -12.44 -0.57
N VAL A 164 -11.18 -11.64 -1.54
CA VAL A 164 -10.07 -10.68 -1.46
C VAL A 164 -10.61 -9.26 -1.43
N TRP A 165 -10.15 -8.43 -0.50
CA TRP A 165 -10.54 -7.03 -0.42
C TRP A 165 -9.98 -6.23 -1.59
N VAL A 166 -10.82 -5.46 -2.27
CA VAL A 166 -10.41 -4.56 -3.35
C VAL A 166 -10.45 -3.13 -2.86
N ILE A 167 -9.28 -2.53 -2.72
CA ILE A 167 -9.07 -1.20 -2.17
C ILE A 167 -8.64 -0.27 -3.30
N PHE A 168 -9.42 0.78 -3.53
CA PHE A 168 -9.09 1.82 -4.50
C PHE A 168 -8.57 3.03 -3.76
N TYR A 169 -7.38 3.48 -4.12
CA TYR A 169 -6.87 4.80 -3.77
C TYR A 169 -7.06 5.72 -4.97
N ARG A 170 -8.02 6.65 -4.86
CA ARG A 170 -8.24 7.64 -5.90
C ARG A 170 -7.26 8.78 -5.69
N THR A 171 -6.61 9.20 -6.77
CA THR A 171 -5.74 10.39 -6.81
C THR A 171 -5.88 11.10 -8.14
N ALA A 172 -5.54 12.39 -8.19
CA ALA A 172 -5.48 13.15 -9.44
C ALA A 172 -4.41 12.62 -10.41
N GLY A 173 -3.32 12.05 -9.88
CA GLY A 173 -2.28 11.38 -10.68
C GLY A 173 -2.77 10.08 -11.31
N GLY A 174 -3.91 9.56 -10.87
CA GLY A 174 -4.54 8.33 -11.32
C GLY A 174 -4.69 7.30 -10.20
N PRO A 175 -5.59 6.32 -10.35
CA PRO A 175 -5.94 5.42 -9.26
C PRO A 175 -4.84 4.38 -9.00
N SER A 176 -4.65 4.03 -7.73
CA SER A 176 -4.02 2.77 -7.33
C SER A 176 -5.10 1.79 -6.86
N ILE A 177 -5.01 0.55 -7.30
CA ILE A 177 -5.89 -0.53 -6.88
C ILE A 177 -5.04 -1.56 -6.16
N LYS A 178 -5.47 -1.96 -4.97
CA LYS A 178 -4.82 -3.01 -4.16
C LYS A 178 -5.79 -4.15 -3.91
N TRP A 179 -5.28 -5.36 -3.99
CA TRP A 179 -5.97 -6.59 -3.62
C TRP A 179 -5.33 -7.12 -2.35
N PHE A 180 -6.08 -7.19 -1.26
CA PHE A 180 -5.59 -7.61 0.04
C PHE A 180 -6.31 -8.85 0.55
N LYS A 181 -5.54 -9.84 1.01
CA LYS A 181 -6.05 -11.03 1.68
C LYS A 181 -5.49 -11.11 3.09
N GLU A 182 -6.38 -11.23 4.06
CA GLU A 182 -6.01 -11.42 5.46
C GLU A 182 -5.14 -12.69 5.63
N GLY A 183 -4.10 -12.58 6.46
CA GLY A 183 -3.15 -13.67 6.67
C GLY A 183 -2.21 -13.94 5.49
N VAL A 184 -2.27 -13.16 4.40
CA VAL A 184 -1.32 -13.23 3.29
C VAL A 184 -0.65 -11.88 3.07
N GLY A 185 -1.43 -10.81 2.91
CA GLY A 185 -0.92 -9.47 2.59
C GLY A 185 -1.48 -8.90 1.29
N ILE A 186 -0.66 -8.15 0.56
CA ILE A 186 -1.03 -7.52 -0.70
C ILE A 186 -0.75 -8.52 -1.83
N LEU A 187 -1.82 -9.01 -2.46
CA LEU A 187 -1.72 -9.96 -3.58
C LEU A 187 -1.32 -9.28 -4.89
N LYS A 188 -1.88 -8.09 -5.11
CA LYS A 188 -1.62 -7.28 -6.30
C LYS A 188 -1.78 -5.81 -5.94
N GLU A 189 -0.94 -4.97 -6.52
CA GLU A 189 -1.12 -3.52 -6.55
C GLU A 189 -0.86 -3.02 -7.97
N TYR A 190 -1.82 -2.27 -8.50
CA TYR A 190 -1.70 -1.67 -9.83
C TYR A 190 -1.93 -0.17 -9.72
N ASN A 191 -0.95 0.61 -10.16
CA ASN A 191 -1.04 2.06 -10.24
C ASN A 191 -1.19 2.48 -11.71
N ILE A 192 -2.28 3.19 -12.00
CA ILE A 192 -2.56 3.78 -13.30
C ILE A 192 -2.30 5.27 -13.18
N HIS A 193 -1.51 5.82 -14.10
CA HIS A 193 -1.24 7.26 -14.14
C HIS A 193 -1.86 7.91 -15.39
N SER A 194 -2.59 9.02 -15.20
CA SER A 194 -3.31 9.74 -16.26
C SER A 194 -2.45 10.71 -17.08
N GLY A 195 -1.22 11.00 -16.63
CA GLY A 195 -0.22 11.86 -17.30
C GLY A 195 1.06 11.14 -17.79
N THR A 196 2.21 11.81 -17.68
CA THR A 196 3.52 11.42 -18.24
C THR A 196 4.34 10.41 -17.42
N TYR A 197 3.80 9.81 -16.36
CA TYR A 197 4.57 8.98 -15.44
C TYR A 197 4.12 7.51 -15.38
N TRP A 198 5.03 6.73 -14.80
CA TRP A 198 5.24 5.29 -14.91
C TRP A 198 4.11 4.47 -14.32
N GLU A 199 3.65 3.47 -15.07
CA GLU A 199 2.81 2.43 -14.52
C GLU A 199 3.66 1.49 -13.70
N HIS A 200 3.13 1.13 -12.54
CA HIS A 200 3.78 0.20 -11.66
C HIS A 200 2.80 -0.93 -11.31
N GLU A 201 3.27 -2.15 -11.51
CA GLU A 201 2.56 -3.36 -11.11
C GLU A 201 3.39 -4.11 -10.07
N LYS A 202 2.75 -4.40 -8.94
CA LYS A 202 3.22 -5.31 -7.90
C LYS A 202 2.34 -6.55 -7.95
N VAL A 203 2.94 -7.73 -7.99
CA VAL A 203 2.20 -8.99 -7.95
C VAL A 203 2.90 -9.99 -7.02
N LEU A 204 2.09 -10.71 -6.24
CA LEU A 204 2.56 -11.80 -5.40
C LEU A 204 2.90 -13.02 -6.26
N ILE A 205 4.17 -13.44 -6.21
CA ILE A 205 4.65 -14.58 -6.99
C ILE A 205 4.74 -15.88 -6.20
N ASP A 206 4.97 -15.77 -4.89
CA ASP A 206 5.06 -16.92 -3.99
C ASP A 206 4.75 -16.46 -2.57
N TYR A 207 4.20 -17.36 -1.76
CA TYR A 207 3.97 -17.13 -0.35
C TYR A 207 4.06 -18.41 0.48
N LYS A 208 4.46 -18.25 1.74
CA LYS A 208 4.45 -19.34 2.73
C LYS A 208 3.71 -18.91 3.99
N LEU A 209 2.69 -19.69 4.34
CA LEU A 209 2.05 -19.65 5.65
C LEU A 209 2.84 -20.57 6.58
N ASN A 210 3.33 -20.05 7.69
CA ASN A 210 3.78 -20.92 8.77
C ASN A 210 2.53 -21.51 9.43
N ALA A 211 2.25 -22.79 9.16
CA ALA A 211 1.32 -23.55 9.98
C ALA A 211 1.88 -23.61 11.41
N LYS A 212 1.03 -23.32 12.40
CA LYS A 212 1.38 -23.52 13.82
C LYS A 212 1.65 -24.99 14.11
#